data_AF-A8S8A8-F1
#
_entry.id   AF-A8S8A8-F1
#
_cell.length_a   1.000
_cell.length_b   1.000
_cell.length_c   1.000
_cell.angle_alpha   90.00
_cell.angle_beta   90.00
_cell.angle_gamma   90.00
#
_symmetry.space_group_name_H-M   'P 1'
#
loop_
_entity.id
_entity.type
_entity.pdbx_description
1 polymer ?
#
loop_
_entity_poly.entity_id
_entity_poly.type
_entity_poly.pdbx_seq_one_letter_code
_entity_poly.pdbx_strand_id
1 'polypeptide(L)'
;MQLAFGWYNIIELLFCLVALWMGIRDLQGKDPLIHTFFNQYDSDPEYRAMWQKKNGVWEIFNAMVLASSQFLGGFPTLSNGVRTIALVVDAIYLILYEIWEHSAD
;
A
#
# COMPACT_ATOMS: atom_id res chain seq x y z
N MET A 1 -12.06 -3.90 -26.11
CA MET A 1 -12.00 -3.17 -24.82
C MET A 1 -11.21 -1.90 -25.07
N GLN A 2 -11.87 -0.75 -25.15
CA GLN A 2 -11.18 0.53 -25.26
C GLN A 2 -10.71 0.90 -23.85
N LEU A 3 -9.39 0.89 -23.61
CA LEU A 3 -8.82 1.57 -22.45
C LEU A 3 -9.06 3.06 -22.66
N ALA A 4 -10.24 3.54 -22.26
CA ALA A 4 -10.51 4.95 -22.17
C ALA A 4 -9.61 5.50 -21.06
N PHE A 5 -8.49 6.11 -21.44
CA PHE A 5 -7.60 6.80 -20.51
C PHE A 5 -8.28 8.10 -20.06
N GLY A 6 -9.21 7.99 -19.11
CA GLY A 6 -9.64 9.11 -18.30
C GLY A 6 -8.51 9.52 -17.35
N TRP A 7 -8.44 10.80 -16.99
CA TRP A 7 -7.45 11.35 -16.05
C TRP A 7 -7.37 10.57 -14.73
N TYR A 8 -8.50 10.03 -14.25
CA TYR A 8 -8.56 9.19 -13.05
C TYR A 8 -7.77 7.88 -13.19
N ASN A 9 -7.84 7.21 -14.36
CA ASN A 9 -7.11 5.97 -14.61
C ASN A 9 -5.59 6.21 -14.66
N ILE A 10 -5.17 7.39 -15.14
CA ILE A 10 -3.75 7.79 -15.16
C ILE A 10 -3.23 7.98 -13.73
N ILE A 11 -4.01 8.67 -12.89
CA ILE A 11 -3.65 8.90 -11.48
C ILE A 11 -3.57 7.57 -10.72
N GLU A 12 -4.52 6.66 -10.95
CA GLU A 12 -4.53 5.34 -10.31
C GLU A 12 -3.37 4.45 -10.78
N LEU A 13 -3.02 4.52 -12.07
CA LEU A 13 -1.82 3.86 -12.58
C LEU A 13 -0.55 4.40 -11.91
N LEU A 14 -0.45 5.72 -11.73
CA LEU A 14 0.67 6.32 -11.01
C LEU A 14 0.74 5.83 -9.57
N PHE A 15 -0.37 5.81 -8.83
CA PHE A 15 -0.40 5.27 -7.47
C PHE A 15 -0.01 3.79 -7.42
N CYS A 16 -0.51 2.98 -8.36
CA CYS A 16 -0.14 1.57 -8.48
C CYS A 16 1.37 1.39 -8.68
N LEU A 17 1.99 2.18 -9.57
CA LEU A 17 3.42 2.11 -9.83
C LEU A 17 4.25 2.58 -8.63
N VAL A 18 3.81 3.64 -7.94
CA VAL A 18 4.46 4.13 -6.73
C VAL A 18 4.38 3.10 -5.61
N ALA A 19 3.20 2.54 -5.33
CA ALA A 19 3.03 1.49 -4.32
C ALA A 19 3.88 0.26 -4.63
N LEU A 20 3.89 -0.21 -5.89
CA LEU A 20 4.73 -1.33 -6.30
C LEU A 20 6.22 -1.06 -6.08
N TRP A 21 6.68 0.14 -6.46
CA TRP A 21 8.08 0.52 -6.30
C TRP A 21 8.48 0.66 -4.82
N MET A 22 7.63 1.27 -4.00
CA MET A 22 7.84 1.37 -2.56
C MET A 22 7.90 -0.02 -1.93
N GLY A 23 6.96 -0.90 -2.29
CA GLY A 23 6.93 -2.27 -1.76
C GLY A 23 8.17 -3.09 -2.11
N ILE A 24 8.67 -2.99 -3.35
CA ILE A 24 9.92 -3.66 -3.76
C ILE A 24 11.13 -3.14 -2.99
N ARG A 25 11.20 -1.82 -2.76
CA ARG A 25 12.30 -1.21 -2.00
C ARG A 25 12.31 -1.67 -0.54
N ASP A 26 11.13 -1.70 0.07
CA ASP A 26 10.93 -2.15 1.44
C ASP A 26 11.32 -3.63 1.59
N LEU A 27 10.95 -4.48 0.63
CA LEU A 27 11.43 -5.89 0.59
C LEU A 27 12.96 -6.01 0.43
N GLN A 28 13.60 -5.06 -0.25
CA GLN A 28 15.05 -5.01 -0.40
C GLN A 28 15.76 -4.45 0.83
N GLY A 29 15.01 -4.04 1.87
CA GLY A 29 15.56 -3.42 3.07
C GLY A 29 16.23 -2.07 2.80
N LYS A 30 15.84 -1.40 1.70
CA LYS A 30 16.34 -0.06 1.40
C LYS A 30 15.74 0.93 2.38
N ASP A 31 16.52 1.93 2.76
CA ASP A 31 16.01 3.00 3.61
C ASP A 31 14.80 3.69 2.95
N PRO A 32 13.77 4.02 3.75
CA PRO A 32 12.60 4.71 3.26
C PRO A 32 13.00 6.07 2.67
N LEU A 33 12.36 6.46 1.56
CA LEU A 33 12.56 7.81 1.01
C LEU A 33 11.88 8.89 1.83
N ILE A 34 10.79 8.51 2.49
CA ILE A 34 9.95 9.39 3.28
C ILE A 34 9.82 8.71 4.63
N HIS A 35 10.38 9.34 5.65
CA HIS A 35 10.06 9.03 7.02
C HIS A 35 8.61 9.48 7.23
N THR A 36 7.68 8.53 7.15
CA THR A 36 6.28 8.75 7.47
C THR A 36 6.12 8.86 8.99
N PHE A 37 4.91 9.20 9.46
CA PHE A 37 4.58 9.35 10.89
C PHE A 37 4.78 8.08 11.74
N PHE A 38 5.26 6.98 11.15
CA PHE A 38 5.42 5.68 11.80
C PHE A 38 6.87 5.52 12.30
N ASN A 39 7.00 5.35 13.61
CA ASN A 39 8.27 5.28 14.36
C ASN A 39 9.17 4.06 14.00
N GLN A 40 8.65 3.10 13.22
CA GLN A 40 9.32 1.85 12.78
C GLN A 40 10.68 2.01 12.08
N TYR A 41 11.00 3.18 11.54
CA TYR A 41 12.25 3.42 10.82
C TYR A 41 13.39 3.95 11.70
N ASP A 42 13.07 4.45 12.90
CA ASP A 42 14.03 4.92 13.91
C ASP A 42 14.32 3.86 14.99
N SER A 43 13.59 2.73 14.97
CA SER A 43 13.77 1.58 15.86
C SER A 43 15.02 0.74 15.51
N ASP A 44 15.34 -0.23 16.37
CA ASP A 44 16.48 -1.14 16.19
C ASP A 44 16.55 -1.77 14.79
N PRO A 45 17.75 -2.01 14.23
CA PRO A 45 17.92 -2.47 12.86
C PRO A 45 17.15 -3.75 12.49
N GLU A 46 17.02 -4.69 13.43
CA GLU A 46 16.28 -5.93 13.23
C GLU A 46 14.76 -5.72 13.19
N TYR A 47 14.25 -4.86 14.08
CA TYR A 47 12.84 -4.48 14.14
C TYR A 47 12.42 -3.73 12.87
N ARG A 48 13.25 -2.79 12.46
CA ARG A 48 13.10 -2.05 11.20
C ARG A 48 13.06 -3.00 10.00
N ALA A 49 13.97 -3.96 9.92
CA ALA A 49 14.02 -4.92 8.81
C ALA A 49 12.78 -5.84 8.75
N MET A 50 12.23 -6.23 9.90
CA MET A 50 10.96 -6.97 9.97
C MET A 50 9.80 -6.14 9.43
N TRP A 51 9.70 -4.87 9.82
CA TRP A 51 8.63 -3.98 9.39
C TRP A 51 8.73 -3.58 7.92
N GLN A 52 9.93 -3.34 7.43
CA GLN A 52 10.19 -3.15 6.00
C GLN A 52 9.66 -4.34 5.18
N LYS A 53 9.87 -5.58 5.63
CA LYS A 53 9.32 -6.74 4.91
C LYS A 53 7.79 -6.76 4.92
N LYS A 54 7.15 -6.41 6.04
CA LYS A 54 5.68 -6.36 6.17
C LYS A 54 5.08 -5.26 5.29
N ASN A 55 5.61 -4.04 5.38
CA ASN A 55 5.21 -2.91 4.54
C ASN A 55 5.44 -3.21 3.06
N GLY A 56 6.57 -3.87 2.74
CA GLY A 56 6.88 -4.31 1.38
C GLY A 56 5.79 -5.20 0.77
N VAL A 57 5.36 -6.22 1.52
CA VAL A 57 4.26 -7.11 1.10
C VAL A 57 2.95 -6.34 0.98
N TRP A 58 2.67 -5.48 1.95
CA TRP A 58 1.46 -4.68 2.02
C TRP A 58 1.30 -3.71 0.84
N GLU A 59 2.34 -2.96 0.50
CA GLU A 59 2.35 -2.02 -0.63
C GLU A 59 2.22 -2.75 -1.98
N ILE A 60 2.86 -3.92 -2.13
CA ILE A 60 2.68 -4.76 -3.33
C ILE A 60 1.24 -5.26 -3.43
N PHE A 61 0.63 -5.65 -2.31
CA PHE A 61 -0.77 -6.04 -2.29
C PHE A 61 -1.68 -4.88 -2.75
N ASN A 62 -1.47 -3.68 -2.22
CA ASN A 62 -2.23 -2.51 -2.63
C ASN A 62 -2.03 -2.16 -4.11
N ALA A 63 -0.82 -2.30 -4.64
CA ALA A 63 -0.57 -2.16 -6.07
C ALA A 63 -1.36 -3.17 -6.91
N MET A 64 -1.40 -4.44 -6.49
CA MET A 64 -2.21 -5.47 -7.17
C MET A 64 -3.70 -5.15 -7.15
N VAL A 65 -4.22 -4.70 -6.01
CA VAL A 65 -5.63 -4.31 -5.87
C VAL A 65 -5.96 -3.12 -6.77
N LEU A 66 -5.14 -2.08 -6.79
CA LEU A 66 -5.30 -0.92 -7.67
C LEU A 66 -5.27 -1.33 -9.16
N ALA A 67 -4.29 -2.14 -9.56
CA ALA A 67 -4.18 -2.67 -10.92
C ALA A 67 -5.42 -3.48 -11.31
N SER A 68 -5.85 -4.41 -10.46
CA SER A 68 -7.03 -5.25 -10.71
C SER A 68 -8.31 -4.41 -10.86
N SER A 69 -8.43 -3.32 -10.10
CA SER A 69 -9.58 -2.41 -10.18
C SER A 69 -9.73 -1.73 -11.56
N GLN A 70 -8.62 -1.53 -12.29
CA GLN A 70 -8.63 -1.00 -13.67
C GLN A 70 -9.31 -1.98 -14.64
N PHE A 71 -9.01 -3.27 -14.49
CA PHE A 71 -9.62 -4.32 -15.32
C PHE A 71 -11.10 -4.53 -15.00
N LEU A 72 -11.53 -4.14 -13.80
CA LEU A 72 -12.93 -4.13 -13.37
C LEU A 72 -13.68 -2.86 -13.75
N GLY A 73 -13.07 -1.92 -14.48
CA GLY A 73 -13.69 -0.63 -14.85
C GLY A 73 -14.99 -0.74 -15.65
N GLY A 74 -15.24 -1.87 -16.33
CA GLY A 74 -16.52 -2.18 -16.97
C GLY A 74 -17.67 -2.52 -16.00
N PHE A 75 -17.34 -2.72 -14.71
CA PHE A 75 -18.26 -3.09 -13.63
C PHE A 75 -18.11 -2.10 -12.46
N PRO A 76 -18.70 -0.89 -12.55
CA PRO A 76 -18.42 0.21 -11.62
C PRO A 76 -18.76 -0.12 -10.16
N THR A 77 -19.86 -0.84 -9.90
CA THR A 77 -20.22 -1.26 -8.54
C THR A 77 -19.17 -2.19 -7.92
N LEU A 78 -18.63 -3.12 -8.72
CA LEU A 78 -17.63 -4.07 -8.25
C LEU A 78 -16.26 -3.41 -8.05
N SER A 79 -15.83 -2.58 -9.01
CA SER A 79 -14.57 -1.84 -8.90
C SER A 79 -14.57 -0.90 -7.68
N ASN A 80 -15.66 -0.17 -7.45
CA ASN A 80 -15.82 0.68 -6.27
C ASN A 80 -15.85 -0.14 -4.98
N GLY A 81 -16.56 -1.28 -4.96
CA GLY A 81 -16.59 -2.17 -3.80
C GLY A 81 -15.20 -2.69 -3.40
N VAL A 82 -14.38 -3.11 -4.38
CA VAL A 82 -12.99 -3.54 -4.15
C VAL A 82 -12.15 -2.41 -3.56
N ARG A 83 -12.28 -1.18 -4.08
CA ARG A 83 -11.55 -0.01 -3.57
C ARG A 83 -11.97 0.37 -2.15
N THR A 84 -13.27 0.34 -1.86
CA THR A 84 -13.77 0.61 -0.51
C THR A 84 -13.26 -0.42 0.48
N ILE A 85 -13.24 -1.71 0.11
CA ILE A 85 -12.66 -2.75 0.95
C ILE A 85 -11.17 -2.49 1.17
N ALA A 86 -10.41 -2.19 0.12
CA ALA A 86 -8.98 -1.88 0.23
C ALA A 86 -8.73 -0.76 1.24
N LEU A 87 -9.46 0.37 1.14
CA LEU A 87 -9.37 1.48 2.09
C LEU A 87 -9.68 1.07 3.54
N VAL A 88 -10.65 0.18 3.74
CA VAL A 88 -10.98 -0.33 5.08
C VAL A 88 -9.86 -1.21 5.61
N VAL A 89 -9.30 -2.10 4.80
CA VAL A 89 -8.15 -2.94 5.20
C VAL A 89 -6.95 -2.05 5.49
N ASP A 90 -6.73 -0.98 4.72
CA ASP A 90 -5.67 -0.01 4.98
C ASP A 90 -5.84 0.69 6.32
N ALA A 91 -7.03 1.20 6.60
CA ALA A 91 -7.32 1.81 7.89
C ALA A 91 -7.09 0.83 9.05
N ILE A 92 -7.52 -0.44 8.89
CA ILE A 92 -7.30 -1.49 9.89
C ILE A 92 -5.80 -1.77 10.06
N TYR A 93 -5.04 -1.88 8.97
CA TYR A 93 -3.59 -2.11 9.02
C TYR A 93 -2.89 -1.00 9.82
N LEU A 94 -3.25 0.26 9.56
CA LEU A 94 -2.70 1.41 10.27
C LEU A 94 -3.09 1.43 11.75
N ILE A 95 -4.35 1.13 12.08
CA ILE A 95 -4.80 1.05 13.48
C ILE A 95 -4.07 -0.07 14.23
N LEU A 96 -3.93 -1.25 13.61
CA LEU A 96 -3.23 -2.37 14.22
C LEU A 96 -1.74 -2.08 14.39
N TYR A 97 -1.12 -1.37 13.44
CA TYR A 97 0.24 -0.88 13.58
C TYR A 97 0.37 0.02 14.82
N GLU A 98 -0.50 1.02 14.94
CA GLU A 98 -0.45 2.00 16.02
C GLU A 98 -0.65 1.36 17.40
N ILE A 99 -1.64 0.45 17.50
CA ILE A 99 -1.91 -0.32 18.72
C ILE A 99 -0.69 -1.15 19.09
N TRP A 100 -0.07 -1.82 18.12
CA TRP A 100 1.04 -2.71 18.38
C TRP A 100 2.30 -1.94 18.82
N GLU A 101 2.62 -0.83 18.16
CA GLU A 101 3.75 0.04 18.54
C GLU A 101 3.60 0.56 19.98
N HIS A 102 2.39 0.98 20.37
CA HIS A 102 2.10 1.47 21.73
C HIS A 102 1.73 0.37 22.73
N SER A 103 1.72 -0.91 22.32
CA SER A 103 1.49 -2.03 23.25
C SER A 103 2.75 -2.50 23.98
N ALA A 104 3.92 -2.07 23.50
CA ALA A 104 5.21 -2.42 24.06
C ALA A 104 5.69 -1.45 25.17
N ASP A 105 4.93 -0.36 25.41
CA ASP A 105 5.07 0.59 26.53
C ASP A 105 4.16 0.20 27.71
#